data_AF-X0UQT8-F1
#
_entry.id   AF-X0UQT8-F1
#
_cell.length_a   1.000
_cell.length_b   1.000
_cell.length_c   1.000
_cell.angle_alpha   90.00
_cell.angle_beta   90.00
_cell.angle_gamma   90.00
#
_symmetry.space_group_name_H-M   'P 1'
#
loop_
_entity.id
_entity.type
_entity.pdbx_description
1 polymer ?
#
loop_
_entity_poly.entity_id
_entity_poly.type
_entity_poly.pdbx_seq_one_letter_code
_entity_poly.pdbx_strand_id
1 'polypeptide(L)'
;MKKILLIILDGLGDEPIPDFQDKTPLEAATTPFLDSWAEKGACGQVIVQAQGAMPTSEECHFALFGYDPETYKIKRGIITALGCGLKVKKGERANSGL
;
A
#
# COMPACT_ATOMS: atom_id res chain seq x y z
N MET A 1 -8.67 -23.70 9.70
CA MET A 1 -8.23 -22.44 9.05
C MET A 1 -7.30 -21.71 10.00
N LYS A 2 -6.20 -21.14 9.50
CA LYS A 2 -5.32 -20.26 10.29
C LYS A 2 -5.81 -18.81 10.17
N LYS A 3 -5.59 -18.00 11.21
CA LYS A 3 -5.80 -16.55 11.14
C LYS A 3 -4.65 -15.92 10.35
N ILE A 4 -4.93 -14.87 9.59
CA ILE A 4 -3.94 -14.12 8.79
C ILE A 4 -3.83 -12.71 9.39
N LEU A 5 -2.58 -12.24 9.55
CA LEU A 5 -2.26 -10.86 9.88
C LEU A 5 -1.51 -10.25 8.69
N LEU A 6 -2.09 -9.22 8.08
CA LEU A 6 -1.46 -8.43 7.02
C LEU A 6 -1.06 -7.08 7.61
N ILE A 7 0.23 -6.75 7.55
CA ILE A 7 0.78 -5.47 8.02
C ILE A 7 1.26 -4.71 6.80
N ILE A 8 0.77 -3.47 6.64
CA ILE A 8 1.16 -2.57 5.55
C ILE A 8 1.90 -1.38 6.19
N LEU A 9 3.13 -1.14 5.76
CA LEU A 9 3.90 0.05 6.11
C LEU A 9 3.81 1.01 4.93
N ASP A 10 3.03 2.08 5.07
CA ASP A 10 2.79 3.03 3.98
C ASP A 10 4.08 3.77 3.61
N GLY A 11 4.36 3.85 2.31
CA GLY A 11 5.58 4.49 1.80
C GLY A 11 6.91 3.83 2.22
N LEU A 12 6.92 2.53 2.54
CA LEU A 12 8.13 1.84 3.03
C LEU A 12 9.27 1.78 2.01
N GLY A 13 8.94 1.63 0.72
CA GLY A 13 9.92 1.53 -0.35
C GLY A 13 10.53 2.89 -0.67
N ASP A 14 11.85 2.93 -0.83
CA ASP A 14 12.60 4.14 -1.12
C ASP A 14 13.85 3.83 -1.96
N GLU A 15 14.55 4.87 -2.39
CA GLU A 15 15.83 4.80 -3.09
C GLU A 15 17.02 4.82 -2.11
N PRO A 16 18.21 4.36 -2.53
CA PRO A 16 19.44 4.53 -1.78
C PRO A 16 19.79 6.02 -1.54
N ILE A 17 20.18 6.37 -0.31
CA ILE A 17 20.49 7.75 0.08
C ILE A 17 21.98 7.86 0.48
N PRO A 18 22.75 8.83 -0.07
CA PRO A 18 24.18 8.98 0.24
C PRO A 18 24.49 9.13 1.74
N ASP A 19 23.68 9.89 2.47
CA ASP A 19 23.81 10.10 3.92
C ASP A 19 23.64 8.80 4.72
N PHE A 20 23.02 7.78 4.13
CA PHE A 20 22.84 6.44 4.71
C PHE A 20 23.86 5.42 4.19
N GLN A 21 25.01 5.89 3.66
CA GLN A 21 26.03 5.04 3.04
C GLN A 21 25.46 4.26 1.84
N ASP A 22 24.70 4.95 1.00
CA ASP A 22 24.04 4.40 -0.19
C ASP A 22 23.09 3.22 0.12
N LYS A 23 22.41 3.30 1.27
CA LYS A 23 21.34 2.38 1.67
C LYS A 23 19.99 3.08 1.60
N THR A 24 18.92 2.29 1.42
CA THR A 24 17.55 2.78 1.64
C THR A 24 17.32 3.09 3.14
N PRO A 25 16.32 3.91 3.50
CA PRO A 25 15.97 4.17 4.90
C PRO A 25 15.64 2.89 5.68
N LEU A 26 14.99 1.90 5.04
CA LEU A 26 14.68 0.62 5.66
C LEU A 26 15.94 -0.19 5.98
N GLU A 27 16.91 -0.22 5.06
CA GLU A 27 18.19 -0.92 5.27
C GLU A 27 19.10 -0.21 6.29
N ALA A 28 18.98 1.11 6.43
CA ALA A 28 19.72 1.89 7.42
C ALA A 28 19.11 1.81 8.83
N ALA A 29 17.80 1.55 8.93
CA ALA A 29 17.10 1.46 10.19
C ALA A 29 17.44 0.17 10.97
N THR A 30 17.48 0.27 12.30
CA THR A 30 17.60 -0.92 13.17
C THR A 30 16.25 -1.60 13.30
N THR A 31 16.03 -2.72 12.57
CA THR A 31 14.73 -3.40 12.51
C THR A 31 14.77 -4.90 12.90
N PRO A 32 15.27 -5.26 14.09
CA PRO A 32 15.58 -6.65 14.46
C PRO A 32 14.39 -7.61 14.38
N PHE A 33 13.16 -7.12 14.55
CA PHE A 33 11.96 -7.93 14.40
C PHE A 33 11.59 -8.19 12.94
N LEU A 34 11.72 -7.20 12.06
CA LEU A 34 11.50 -7.38 10.62
C LEU A 34 12.59 -8.29 10.04
N ASP A 35 13.85 -8.09 10.44
CA ASP A 35 14.99 -8.94 10.06
C ASP A 35 14.74 -10.41 10.43
N SER A 36 14.28 -10.66 11.67
CA SER A 36 13.99 -12.02 12.13
C SER A 36 12.81 -12.66 11.40
N TRP A 37 11.80 -11.88 10.98
CA TRP A 37 10.69 -12.39 10.18
C TRP A 37 11.11 -12.68 8.74
N ALA A 38 11.97 -11.84 8.15
CA ALA A 38 12.53 -12.05 6.82
C ALA A 38 13.37 -13.33 6.76
N GLU A 39 14.22 -13.58 7.77
CA GLU A 39 15.06 -14.79 7.85
C GLU A 39 14.24 -16.08 7.99
N LYS A 40 13.15 -16.06 8.77
CA LYS A 40 12.30 -17.23 9.03
C LYS A 40 11.19 -17.42 8.00
N GLY A 41 11.00 -16.45 7.11
CA GLY A 41 9.87 -16.34 6.20
C GLY A 41 10.28 -16.46 4.74
N ALA A 42 9.49 -15.82 3.88
CA ALA A 42 9.80 -15.65 2.47
C ALA A 42 9.73 -14.17 2.12
N CYS A 43 10.73 -13.68 1.40
CA CYS A 43 10.80 -12.31 0.92
C CYS A 43 10.54 -12.24 -0.58
N GLY A 44 10.01 -11.11 -1.04
CA GLY A 44 9.76 -10.84 -2.44
C GLY A 44 9.37 -9.38 -2.64
N GLN A 45 9.27 -8.97 -3.90
CA GLN A 45 8.79 -7.65 -4.27
C GLN A 45 7.33 -7.73 -4.70
N VAL A 46 6.52 -6.77 -4.27
CA VAL A 46 5.13 -6.64 -4.69
C VAL A 46 5.05 -5.53 -5.72
N ILE A 47 4.67 -5.88 -6.94
CA ILE A 47 4.48 -4.93 -8.04
C ILE A 47 2.98 -4.78 -8.24
N VAL A 48 2.44 -3.62 -7.84
CA VAL A 48 0.99 -3.32 -7.94
C VAL A 48 0.60 -2.93 -9.37
N GLN A 49 1.49 -2.32 -10.15
CA GLN A 49 1.21 -1.91 -11.52
C GLN A 49 2.42 -2.11 -12.44
N ALA A 50 2.20 -2.73 -13.60
CA ALA A 50 3.26 -3.20 -14.48
C ALA A 50 3.81 -2.14 -15.46
N GLN A 51 3.19 -0.97 -15.57
CA GLN A 51 3.46 0.00 -16.65
C GLN A 51 4.21 1.27 -16.21
N GLY A 52 4.93 1.22 -15.08
CA GLY A 52 5.74 2.35 -14.60
C GLY A 52 4.93 3.55 -14.10
N ALA A 53 3.60 3.45 -14.06
CA ALA A 53 2.76 4.40 -13.35
C ALA A 53 2.85 4.14 -11.85
N MET A 54 2.99 5.21 -11.07
CA MET A 54 2.91 5.14 -9.61
C MET A 54 1.45 4.91 -9.23
N PRO A 55 1.09 3.76 -8.65
CA PRO A 55 -0.28 3.51 -8.22
C PRO A 55 -0.66 4.45 -7.09
N THR A 56 -1.93 4.84 -7.05
CA THR A 56 -2.48 5.58 -5.92
C THR A 56 -2.59 4.68 -4.68
N SER A 57 -2.59 5.26 -3.48
CA SER A 57 -2.76 4.50 -2.23
C SER A 57 -4.02 3.65 -2.25
N GLU A 58 -5.10 4.15 -2.87
CA GLU A 58 -6.34 3.43 -3.07
C GLU A 58 -6.14 2.16 -3.89
N GLU A 59 -5.53 2.27 -5.07
CA GLU A 59 -5.28 1.14 -5.98
C GLU A 59 -4.39 0.09 -5.30
N CYS A 60 -3.36 0.51 -4.55
CA CYS A 60 -2.50 -0.38 -3.77
C CYS A 60 -3.28 -1.20 -2.75
N HIS A 61 -4.15 -0.57 -1.95
CA HIS A 61 -4.91 -1.29 -0.92
C HIS A 61 -5.87 -2.31 -1.55
N PHE A 62 -6.57 -1.93 -2.62
CA PHE A 62 -7.50 -2.84 -3.31
C PHE A 62 -6.77 -4.03 -3.96
N ALA A 63 -5.61 -3.79 -4.58
CA ALA A 63 -4.77 -4.86 -5.12
C ALA A 63 -4.32 -5.84 -4.02
N LEU A 64 -3.90 -5.34 -2.85
CA LEU A 64 -3.49 -6.18 -1.72
C LEU A 64 -4.63 -7.03 -1.15
N PHE A 65 -5.88 -6.55 -1.28
CA PHE A 65 -7.08 -7.33 -0.93
C PHE A 65 -7.57 -8.26 -2.04
N GLY A 66 -6.86 -8.33 -3.17
CA GLY A 66 -7.17 -9.24 -4.29
C GLY A 66 -8.16 -8.69 -5.31
N TYR A 67 -8.48 -7.39 -5.27
CA TYR A 67 -9.26 -6.73 -6.31
C TYR A 67 -8.36 -6.29 -7.44
N ASP A 68 -8.77 -6.53 -8.68
CA ASP A 68 -8.09 -5.99 -9.86
C ASP A 68 -8.36 -4.48 -9.98
N PRO A 69 -7.34 -3.61 -9.85
CA PRO A 69 -7.52 -2.16 -9.94
C PRO A 69 -8.04 -1.69 -11.30
N GLU A 70 -7.76 -2.42 -12.39
CA GLU A 70 -8.27 -2.08 -13.72
C GLU A 70 -9.76 -2.36 -13.85
N THR A 71 -10.24 -3.42 -13.19
CA THR A 71 -11.67 -3.74 -13.12
C THR A 71 -12.41 -2.81 -12.14
N TYR A 72 -11.80 -2.53 -10.98
CA TYR A 72 -12.42 -1.77 -9.89
C TYR A 72 -11.82 -0.37 -9.74
N LYS A 73 -12.18 0.52 -10.67
CA LYS A 73 -11.75 1.94 -10.67
C LYS A 73 -12.49 2.76 -9.61
N ILE A 74 -12.08 2.60 -8.35
CA ILE A 74 -12.67 3.31 -7.22
C ILE A 74 -12.06 4.71 -7.11
N LYS A 75 -12.92 5.71 -6.95
CA LYS A 75 -12.49 7.10 -6.82
C LYS A 75 -12.21 7.46 -5.36
N ARG A 76 -11.08 8.14 -5.12
CA ARG A 76 -10.68 8.65 -3.79
C ARG A 76 -11.83 9.31 -3.03
N GLY A 77 -12.60 10.18 -3.68
CA GLY A 77 -13.71 10.88 -3.02
C GLY A 77 -14.77 9.96 -2.39
N ILE A 78 -15.04 8.79 -2.99
CA ILE A 78 -15.97 7.80 -2.42
C ILE A 78 -15.35 7.15 -1.17
N ILE A 79 -14.06 6.79 -1.24
CA ILE A 79 -13.33 6.21 -0.11
C ILE A 79 -13.25 7.19 1.06
N THR A 80 -12.93 8.46 0.78
CA THR A 80 -12.90 9.53 1.80
C THR A 80 -14.28 9.74 2.43
N ALA A 81 -15.34 9.80 1.63
CA ALA A 81 -16.71 9.96 2.15
C ALA A 81 -17.10 8.81 3.09
N LEU A 82 -16.82 7.57 2.68
CA LEU A 82 -17.05 6.39 3.53
C LEU A 82 -16.18 6.41 4.80
N GLY A 83 -14.91 6.83 4.69
CA GLY A 83 -14.00 6.98 5.83
C GLY A 83 -14.47 8.04 6.85
N CYS A 84 -15.13 9.09 6.38
CA CYS A 84 -15.77 10.10 7.24
C CYS A 84 -17.14 9.66 7.80
N GLY A 85 -17.58 8.43 7.54
CA GLY A 85 -18.86 7.90 8.00
C GLY A 85 -20.08 8.37 7.19
N LEU A 86 -19.87 8.98 6.02
CA LEU A 86 -20.97 9.34 5.12
C LEU A 86 -21.51 8.09 4.43
N LYS A 87 -22.84 8.02 4.29
CA LYS A 87 -23.49 6.97 3.51
C LYS A 87 -23.49 7.35 2.05
N VAL A 88 -22.86 6.54 1.21
CA VAL A 88 -22.82 6.72 -0.24
C VAL A 88 -23.66 5.65 -0.90
N LYS A 89 -24.56 6.05 -1.81
CA LYS A 89 -25.39 5.14 -2.61
C LYS A 89 -24.73 4.85 -3.95
N LYS A 90 -25.11 3.72 -4.55
CA LYS A 90 -24.70 3.36 -5.90
C LYS A 90 -25.11 4.47 -6.88
N GLY A 91 -24.15 4.95 -7.68
CA GLY A 91 -24.35 6.02 -8.67
C GLY A 91 -24.05 7.42 -8.16
N GLU A 92 -23.83 7.60 -6.85
CA GLU A 92 -23.40 8.89 -6.31
C GLU A 92 -21.92 9.15 -6.61
N ARG A 93 -21.60 10.44 -6.73
CA ARG A 93 -20.24 10.93 -6.93
C ARG A 93 -19.83 11.71 -5.69
N ALA A 94 -18.60 11.50 -5.25
CA ALA A 94 -17.99 12.29 -4.19
C ALA A 94 -16.63 12.76 -4.67
N ASN A 95 -16.28 14.00 -4.30
CA ASN A 95 -14.96 14.58 -4.52
C ASN A 95 -14.26 14.65 -3.17
N SER A 96 -12.94 14.46 -3.14
CA SER A 96 -12.15 14.46 -1.91
C SER A 96 -11.98 15.84 -1.27
N GLY A 97 -12.40 16.92 -1.94
CA GLY A 97 -12.26 18.29 -1.42
C GLY A 97 -10.82 18.81 -1.34
N LEU A 98 -9.86 18.05 -1.87
CA LEU A 98 -8.52 18.48 -2.25
C LEU A 98 -8.55 19.07 -3.65
#